data_AF-A0A8C9H106-F1
#
_entry.id   AF-A0A8C9H106-F1
#
_cell.length_a   1.000
_cell.length_b   1.000
_cell.length_c   1.000
_cell.angle_alpha   90.00
_cell.angle_beta   90.00
_cell.angle_gamma   90.00
#
_symmetry.space_group_name_H-M   'P 1'
#
loop_
_entity.id
_entity.type
_entity.pdbx_description
1 polymer ?
#
loop_
_entity_poly.entity_id
_entity_poly.type
_entity_poly.pdbx_seq_one_letter_code
_entity_poly.pdbx_strand_id
1 'polypeptide(L)'
;MLLIYGFYKQATQGDCDIPAPPASDVKARAKWEAWSANKGVSKMDAMRSYAAKVEELKKKEVGGMEREQRGVQDGRRERLRGQSEELKKEAG
;
A
#
# COMPACT_ATOMS: atom_id res chain seq x y z
N MET A 1 -2.57 -4.85 5.18
CA MET A 1 -3.08 -6.14 4.65
C MET A 1 -4.36 -6.62 5.32
N LEU A 2 -4.61 -6.38 6.62
CA LEU A 2 -5.81 -6.89 7.31
C LEU A 2 -7.14 -6.36 6.74
N LEU A 3 -7.20 -5.10 6.30
CA LEU A 3 -8.37 -4.54 5.61
C LEU A 3 -8.77 -5.32 4.36
N ILE A 4 -7.78 -5.70 3.53
CA ILE A 4 -7.99 -6.49 2.31
C ILE A 4 -8.54 -7.88 2.68
N TYR A 5 -7.98 -8.49 3.73
CA TYR A 5 -8.47 -9.76 4.26
C TYR A 5 -9.92 -9.66 4.73
N GLY A 6 -10.28 -8.60 5.47
CA GLY A 6 -11.65 -8.36 5.95
C GLY A 6 -12.66 -8.26 4.81
N PHE A 7 -12.39 -7.41 3.82
CA PHE A 7 -13.25 -7.29 2.64
C PHE A 7 -13.31 -8.57 1.81
N TYR A 8 -12.19 -9.28 1.64
CA TYR A 8 -12.16 -10.56 0.94
C TYR A 8 -13.06 -11.60 1.61
N LYS A 9 -12.96 -11.73 2.94
CA LYS A 9 -13.78 -12.65 3.72
C LYS A 9 -15.25 -12.27 3.65
N GLN A 10 -15.60 -10.99 3.81
CA GLN A 10 -16.97 -10.52 3.68
C GLN A 10 -17.53 -10.74 2.26
N ALA A 11 -16.75 -10.47 1.22
CA ALA A 11 -17.15 -10.66 -0.17
C ALA A 11 -17.43 -12.12 -0.53
N THR A 12 -16.65 -13.05 0.02
CA THR A 12 -16.75 -14.48 -0.31
C THR A 12 -17.74 -15.20 0.59
N GLN A 13 -17.64 -14.97 1.90
CA GLN A 13 -18.36 -15.73 2.93
C GLN A 13 -19.54 -14.96 3.51
N GLY A 14 -19.57 -13.63 3.42
CA GLY A 14 -20.56 -12.80 4.11
C GLY A 14 -20.14 -12.52 5.55
N ASP A 15 -21.12 -12.25 6.40
CA ASP A 15 -20.90 -11.87 7.79
C ASP A 15 -20.07 -12.90 8.57
N CYS A 16 -19.18 -12.41 9.43
CA CYS A 16 -18.40 -13.25 10.33
C CYS A 16 -19.32 -13.90 11.38
N ASP A 17 -19.43 -15.23 11.33
CA ASP A 17 -20.26 -16.06 12.20
C ASP A 17 -19.44 -16.94 13.17
N ILE A 18 -18.10 -16.88 13.07
CA ILE A 18 -17.20 -17.63 13.96
C ILE A 18 -16.93 -16.87 15.27
N PRO A 19 -16.73 -17.58 16.40
CA PRO A 19 -16.39 -16.97 17.67
C PRO A 19 -15.02 -16.27 17.63
N ALA A 20 -14.85 -15.25 18.46
CA ALA A 20 -13.61 -14.50 18.53
C ALA A 20 -12.45 -15.35 19.09
N PRO A 21 -11.28 -15.42 18.41
CA PRO A 21 -10.11 -16.16 18.88
C PRO A 21 -9.56 -15.61 20.21
N PRO A 22 -8.82 -16.38 21.03
CA PRO A 22 -8.18 -15.88 22.24
C PRO A 22 -7.32 -14.63 21.99
N ALA A 23 -7.31 -13.68 22.92
CA ALA A 23 -6.51 -12.44 22.78
C ALA A 23 -4.99 -12.71 22.73
N SER A 24 -4.54 -13.85 23.26
CA SER A 24 -3.14 -14.30 23.15
C SER A 24 -2.74 -14.68 21.72
N ASP A 25 -3.69 -15.08 20.87
CA ASP A 25 -3.44 -15.29 19.44
C ASP A 25 -3.69 -14.00 18.66
N VAL A 26 -2.74 -13.08 18.77
CA VAL A 26 -2.79 -11.74 18.16
C VAL A 26 -3.06 -11.80 16.66
N LYS A 27 -2.51 -12.79 15.95
CA LYS A 27 -2.66 -12.92 14.50
C LYS A 27 -4.07 -13.36 14.13
N ALA A 28 -4.60 -14.40 14.79
CA ALA A 28 -5.96 -14.85 14.54
C ALA A 28 -6.97 -13.78 14.95
N ARG A 29 -6.77 -13.15 16.12
CA ARG A 29 -7.61 -12.05 16.62
C ARG A 29 -7.66 -10.89 15.64
N ALA A 30 -6.53 -10.40 15.15
CA ALA A 30 -6.50 -9.27 14.23
C ALA A 30 -7.19 -9.57 12.88
N LYS A 31 -7.11 -10.81 12.39
CA LYS A 31 -7.86 -11.26 11.20
C LYS A 31 -9.36 -11.30 11.47
N TRP A 32 -9.75 -11.86 12.61
CA TRP A 32 -11.15 -11.93 13.02
C TRP A 32 -11.77 -10.55 13.21
N GLU A 33 -11.05 -9.61 13.84
CA GLU A 33 -11.47 -8.21 13.98
C GLU A 33 -11.67 -7.54 12.63
N ALA A 34 -10.72 -7.72 11.71
CA ALA A 34 -10.83 -7.15 10.37
C ALA A 34 -12.03 -7.69 9.57
N TRP A 35 -12.39 -8.97 9.74
CA TRP A 35 -13.59 -9.52 9.10
C TRP A 35 -14.88 -9.09 9.82
N SER A 36 -14.95 -9.25 11.13
CA SER A 36 -16.14 -8.92 11.93
C SER A 36 -16.53 -7.45 11.86
N ALA A 37 -15.57 -6.53 11.69
CA ALA A 37 -15.85 -5.11 11.48
C ALA A 37 -16.68 -4.79 10.22
N ASN A 38 -16.79 -5.74 9.27
CA ASN A 38 -17.55 -5.57 8.02
C ASN A 38 -18.95 -6.21 8.07
N LYS A 39 -19.43 -6.59 9.26
CA LYS A 39 -20.76 -7.21 9.42
C LYS A 39 -21.87 -6.31 8.86
N GLY A 40 -22.81 -6.88 8.12
CA GLY A 40 -23.91 -6.19 7.47
C GLY A 40 -23.56 -5.55 6.11
N VAL A 41 -22.28 -5.54 5.72
CA VAL A 41 -21.86 -5.09 4.38
C VAL A 41 -22.21 -6.16 3.35
N SER A 42 -22.88 -5.78 2.26
CA SER A 42 -23.21 -6.74 1.20
C SER A 42 -21.95 -7.31 0.55
N LYS A 43 -22.02 -8.55 0.02
CA LYS A 43 -20.90 -9.16 -0.70
C LYS A 43 -20.40 -8.28 -1.85
N MET A 44 -21.33 -7.63 -2.54
CA MET A 44 -21.03 -6.76 -3.68
C MET A 44 -20.32 -5.47 -3.25
N ASP A 45 -20.75 -4.85 -2.15
CA ASP A 45 -20.07 -3.68 -1.57
C ASP A 45 -18.68 -4.04 -1.07
N ALA A 46 -18.53 -5.18 -0.40
CA ALA A 46 -17.23 -5.67 0.05
C ALA A 46 -16.25 -5.90 -1.12
N MET A 47 -16.73 -6.44 -2.27
CA MET A 47 -15.90 -6.58 -3.47
C MET A 47 -15.45 -5.22 -4.03
N ARG A 48 -16.34 -4.22 -4.06
CA ARG A 48 -15.99 -2.86 -4.49
C ARG A 48 -14.92 -2.24 -3.59
N SER A 49 -15.10 -2.35 -2.27
CA SER A 49 -14.13 -1.85 -1.29
C SER A 49 -12.79 -2.57 -1.38
N TYR A 50 -12.79 -3.88 -1.62
CA TYR A 50 -11.58 -4.65 -1.89
C TYR A 50 -10.82 -4.10 -3.11
N ALA A 51 -11.50 -3.96 -4.24
CA ALA A 51 -10.90 -3.49 -5.49
C ALA A 51 -10.33 -2.07 -5.33
N ALA A 52 -11.10 -1.16 -4.74
CA ALA A 52 -10.66 0.21 -4.47
C ALA A 52 -9.39 0.24 -3.59
N LYS A 53 -9.32 -0.60 -2.56
CA LYS A 53 -8.16 -0.63 -1.67
C LYS A 53 -6.91 -1.20 -2.34
N VAL A 54 -7.07 -2.21 -3.19
CA VAL A 54 -5.95 -2.76 -3.99
C VAL A 54 -5.40 -1.72 -4.95
N GLU A 55 -6.26 -0.96 -5.63
CA GLU A 55 -5.82 0.11 -6.53
C GLU A 55 -5.11 1.25 -5.79
N GLU A 56 -5.59 1.63 -4.59
CA GLU A 56 -4.89 2.60 -3.75
C GLU A 56 -3.47 2.15 -3.38
N LEU A 57 -3.32 0.86 -3.02
CA LEU A 57 -2.03 0.30 -2.63
C LEU A 57 -1.04 0.24 -3.79
N LYS A 58 -1.50 -0.19 -4.98
CA LYS A 58 -0.68 -0.17 -6.20
C LYS A 58 -0.17 1.24 -6.51
N LYS A 59 -1.03 2.26 -6.42
CA LYS A 59 -0.65 3.67 -6.66
C LYS A 59 0.37 4.15 -5.64
N LYS A 60 0.26 3.74 -4.38
CA LYS A 60 1.22 4.11 -3.34
C LYS A 60 2.61 3.53 -3.61
N GLU A 61 2.68 2.29 -4.08
CA GLU A 61 3.95 1.63 -4.41
C GLU A 61 4.60 2.26 -5.67
N VAL A 62 3.82 2.47 -6.73
CA VAL A 62 4.32 3.08 -7.98
C VAL A 62 4.72 4.55 -7.78
N GLY A 63 3.89 5.33 -7.09
CA GLY A 63 4.16 6.74 -6.82
C GLY A 63 5.34 6.96 -5.86
N GLY A 64 5.68 5.97 -5.04
CA GLY A 64 6.92 5.98 -4.24
C GLY A 64 8.16 5.76 -5.11
N MET A 65 8.08 4.79 -6.03
CA MET A 65 9.18 4.42 -6.93
C MET A 65 9.52 5.53 -7.94
N GLU A 66 8.51 6.25 -8.47
CA GLU A 66 8.72 7.37 -9.40
C GLU A 66 9.36 8.59 -8.72
N ARG A 67 8.99 8.86 -7.46
CA ARG A 67 9.57 9.98 -6.68
C ARG A 67 11.04 9.74 -6.36
N GLU A 68 11.41 8.51 -6.05
CA GLU A 68 12.80 8.12 -5.80
C GLU A 68 13.65 8.20 -7.07
N GLN A 69 13.17 7.65 -8.19
CA GLN A 69 13.89 7.70 -9.46
C GLN A 69 14.10 9.14 -9.97
N ARG A 70 13.11 10.02 -9.80
CA ARG A 70 13.25 11.44 -10.15
C ARG A 70 14.33 12.13 -9.31
N GLY A 71 14.36 11.89 -8.00
CA GLY A 71 15.39 12.44 -7.11
C GLY A 71 16.81 11.97 -7.47
N VAL A 72 16.98 10.71 -7.88
CA VAL A 72 18.27 10.17 -8.32
C VAL A 72 18.71 10.80 -9.66
N GLN A 73 17.80 10.98 -10.62
CA GLN A 73 18.11 11.62 -11.90
C GLN A 73 18.47 13.10 -11.75
N ASP A 74 17.70 13.85 -10.95
CA ASP A 74 17.97 15.26 -10.68
C ASP A 74 19.32 15.44 -9.98
N GLY A 75 19.65 14.60 -8.98
CA GLY A 75 20.95 14.62 -8.32
C GLY A 75 22.13 14.22 -9.21
N ARG A 76 21.92 13.37 -10.22
CA ARG A 76 22.96 13.03 -11.21
C ARG A 76 23.19 14.18 -12.19
N ARG A 77 22.12 14.86 -12.61
CA ARG A 77 22.18 16.01 -13.53
C ARG A 77 22.90 17.21 -12.89
N GLU A 78 22.65 17.44 -11.61
CA GLU A 78 23.31 18.50 -10.86
C GLU A 78 24.82 18.25 -10.68
N ARG A 79 25.21 17.00 -10.40
CA ARG A 79 26.63 16.60 -10.33
C ARG A 79 27.38 16.78 -11.66
N LEU A 80 26.77 16.35 -12.77
CA LEU A 80 27.36 16.52 -14.10
C LEU A 80 27.51 18.00 -14.47
N ARG A 81 26.53 18.83 -14.09
CA ARG A 81 26.61 20.28 -14.27
C ARG A 81 27.76 20.89 -13.47
N GLY A 82 27.93 20.49 -12.21
CA GLY A 82 29.06 20.93 -11.38
C GLY A 82 30.42 20.60 -11.99
N GLN A 83 30.62 19.34 -12.40
CA GLN A 83 31.87 18.89 -13.04
C GLN A 83 32.17 19.64 -14.35
N SER A 84 31.15 19.94 -15.16
CA SER A 84 31.34 20.70 -16.39
C SER A 84 31.76 22.15 -16.14
N GLU A 85 31.24 22.80 -15.09
CA GLU A 85 31.63 24.17 -14.72
C GLU A 85 33.04 24.22 -14.12
N GLU A 86 33.47 23.16 -13.44
CA GLU A 86 34.81 23.03 -12.87
C GLU A 86 35.88 22.83 -13.95
N LEU A 87 35.63 21.96 -14.94
CA LEU A 87 36.48 21.78 -16.11
C LEU A 87 36.67 23.06 -16.92
N LYS A 88 35.62 23.90 -17.03
CA LYS A 88 35.71 25.20 -17.71
C LYS A 88 36.60 26.20 -16.96
N LYS A 89 36.72 26.09 -15.63
CA LYS A 89 37.60 26.95 -14.82
C LYS A 89 39.06 26.51 -14.88
N GLU A 90 39.34 25.22 -15.03
CA GLU A 90 40.70 24.70 -15.15
C GLU A 90 41.30 24.92 -16.54
N ALA A 91 40.46 25.07 -17.56
CA ALA A 91 40.87 25.23 -18.96
C ALA A 91 41.02 26.69 -19.43
N GLY A 92 40.82 27.69 -18.55
CA GLY A 92 40.93 29.12 -18.84
C GLY A 92 42.02 29.78 -18.01
#